data_AF-G3Q4Q2-F1
#
_entry.id   AF-G3Q4Q2-F1
#
_cell.length_a   1.000
_cell.length_b   1.000
_cell.length_c   1.000
_cell.angle_alpha   90.00
_cell.angle_beta   90.00
_cell.angle_gamma   90.00
#
_symmetry.space_group_name_H-M   'P 1'
#
loop_
_entity.id
_entity.type
_entity.pdbx_description
1 polymer ?
#
loop_
_entity_poly.entity_id
_entity_poly.type
_entity_poly.pdbx_seq_one_letter_code
_entity_poly.pdbx_strand_id
1 'polypeptide(L)'
;MKSHHFALHRIFLPLVQQSLDSFRDAWNFHGLRTERNRSPQQLWRSYREQGPEEDPTEIPEEYGIDWNGPHSLHGGTVSVPEVQLARELSDEEVAILPAPGVSVTDALRLYVETVEVLSRILD
;
A
#
# COMPACT_ATOMS: atom_id res chain seq x y z
N MET A 1 -9.01 -21.38 -7.02
CA MET A 1 -8.33 -20.66 -5.91
C MET A 1 -7.37 -19.56 -6.39
N LYS A 2 -6.58 -19.77 -7.45
CA LYS A 2 -5.62 -18.77 -7.95
C LYS A 2 -6.29 -17.54 -8.60
N SER A 3 -7.40 -17.73 -9.34
CA SER A 3 -8.19 -16.63 -9.93
C SER A 3 -8.76 -15.66 -8.88
N HIS A 4 -9.15 -16.17 -7.70
CA HIS A 4 -9.61 -15.34 -6.60
C HIS A 4 -8.50 -14.46 -6.01
N HIS A 5 -7.26 -14.96 -5.90
CA HIS A 5 -6.14 -14.16 -5.41
C HIS A 5 -5.81 -13.03 -6.40
N PHE A 6 -5.86 -13.32 -7.70
CA PHE A 6 -5.60 -12.31 -8.73
C PHE A 6 -6.69 -11.24 -8.71
N ALA A 7 -7.96 -11.66 -8.66
CA ALA A 7 -9.10 -10.73 -8.54
C ALA A 7 -9.01 -9.89 -7.26
N LEU A 8 -8.59 -10.49 -6.13
CA LEU A 8 -8.35 -9.75 -4.89
C LEU A 8 -7.28 -8.68 -5.08
N HIS A 9 -6.10 -9.02 -5.60
CA HIS A 9 -5.01 -8.07 -5.79
C HIS A 9 -5.40 -6.96 -6.79
N ARG A 10 -6.04 -7.32 -7.90
CA ARG A 10 -6.46 -6.35 -8.93
C ARG A 10 -7.39 -5.27 -8.36
N ILE A 11 -8.32 -5.66 -7.49
CA ILE A 11 -9.34 -4.74 -6.96
C ILE A 11 -8.87 -4.04 -5.68
N PHE A 12 -8.35 -4.79 -4.70
CA PHE A 12 -8.10 -4.26 -3.36
C PHE A 12 -6.72 -3.65 -3.17
N LEU A 13 -5.70 -4.07 -3.91
CA LEU A 13 -4.37 -3.46 -3.79
C LEU A 13 -4.36 -1.95 -4.09
N PRO A 14 -4.94 -1.46 -5.22
CA PRO A 14 -5.00 -0.02 -5.48
C PRO A 14 -5.87 0.74 -4.47
N LEU A 15 -6.94 0.11 -3.94
CA LEU A 15 -7.80 0.70 -2.91
C LEU A 15 -7.08 0.89 -1.57
N VAL A 16 -6.32 -0.12 -1.14
CA VAL A 16 -5.49 -0.06 0.05
C VAL A 16 -4.42 1.02 -0.14
N GLN A 17 -3.74 1.04 -1.29
CA GLN A 17 -2.73 2.05 -1.59
C GLN A 17 -3.31 3.47 -1.55
N GLN A 18 -4.46 3.71 -2.18
CA GLN A 18 -5.15 5.01 -2.14
C GLN A 18 -5.50 5.45 -0.70
N SER A 19 -5.93 4.50 0.13
CA SER A 19 -6.26 4.77 1.54
C SER A 19 -5.01 5.13 2.34
N LEU A 20 -3.91 4.42 2.10
CA LEU A 20 -2.61 4.71 2.72
C LEU A 20 -2.04 6.05 2.28
N ASP A 21 -2.15 6.38 0.99
CA ASP A 21 -1.74 7.68 0.47
C ASP A 21 -2.56 8.81 1.10
N SER A 22 -3.88 8.63 1.18
CA SER A 22 -4.78 9.60 1.83
C SER A 22 -4.45 9.78 3.31
N PHE A 23 -4.17 8.68 4.03
CA PHE A 23 -3.75 8.73 5.43
C PHE A 23 -2.41 9.46 5.58
N ARG A 24 -1.40 9.10 4.78
CA ARG A 24 -0.08 9.74 4.78
C ARG A 24 -0.21 11.23 4.55
N ASP A 25 -1.03 11.65 3.59
CA ASP A 25 -1.18 13.05 3.25
C ASP A 25 -1.93 13.80 4.38
N ALA A 26 -3.04 13.25 4.88
CA ALA A 26 -3.73 13.81 6.04
C ALA A 26 -2.79 13.96 7.24
N TRP A 27 -1.96 12.95 7.51
CA TRP A 27 -0.98 12.98 8.59
C TRP A 27 0.12 14.02 8.34
N ASN A 28 0.69 14.11 7.14
CA ASN A 28 1.82 15.01 6.88
C ASN A 28 1.42 16.48 6.74
N PHE A 29 0.17 16.75 6.33
CA PHE A 29 -0.30 18.09 6.00
C PHE A 29 -1.27 18.70 7.03
N HIS A 30 -1.78 17.95 8.01
CA HIS A 30 -2.63 18.54 9.06
C HIS A 30 -1.83 19.44 10.00
N GLY A 31 -2.45 20.51 10.48
CA GLY A 31 -1.86 21.41 11.47
C GLY A 31 -1.85 20.80 12.88
N LEU A 32 -0.70 20.84 13.55
CA LEU A 32 -0.56 20.39 14.93
C LEU A 32 -0.96 21.52 15.90
N ARG A 33 -1.89 21.22 16.81
CA ARG A 33 -2.36 22.20 17.81
C ARG A 33 -1.24 22.69 18.73
N THR A 34 -0.27 21.83 19.03
CA THR A 34 0.89 22.14 19.88
C THR A 34 1.95 22.97 19.17
N GLU A 35 2.00 22.92 17.83
CA GLU A 35 3.03 23.57 17.02
C GLU A 35 2.51 24.80 16.27
N ARG A 36 1.63 25.57 16.92
CA ARG A 36 1.00 26.78 16.36
C ARG A 36 0.34 26.52 15.00
N ASN A 37 -0.33 25.37 14.86
CA ASN A 37 -1.02 24.93 13.65
C ASN A 37 -0.11 24.69 12.44
N ARG A 38 1.20 24.48 12.64
CA ARG A 38 2.11 24.03 11.59
C ARG A 38 1.94 22.54 11.33
N SER A 39 2.07 22.12 10.08
CA SER A 39 2.03 20.70 9.73
C SER A 39 3.38 20.02 9.94
N PRO A 40 3.41 18.68 10.14
CA PRO A 40 4.66 17.93 10.19
C PRO A 40 5.59 18.24 9.01
N GLN A 41 5.04 18.37 7.80
CA GLN A 41 5.86 18.70 6.63
C GLN A 41 6.42 20.14 6.67
N GLN A 42 5.67 21.11 7.21
CA GLN A 42 6.18 22.47 7.39
C GLN A 42 7.31 22.52 8.43
N LEU A 43 7.14 21.81 9.55
CA LEU A 43 8.16 21.71 10.59
C LEU A 43 9.44 21.08 10.05
N TRP A 44 9.32 20.00 9.28
CA TRP A 44 10.44 19.34 8.62
C TRP A 44 11.20 20.28 7.67
N ARG A 45 10.47 21.02 6.82
CA ARG A 45 11.10 21.99 5.90
C ARG A 45 11.83 23.09 6.67
N SER A 46 11.18 23.68 7.69
CA SER A 46 11.81 24.71 8.52
C SER A 46 13.03 24.20 9.27
N TYR A 47 13.02 22.96 9.76
CA TYR A 47 14.18 22.32 10.39
C TYR A 47 15.34 22.22 9.38
N ARG A 48 15.08 21.72 8.17
CA ARG A 48 16.12 21.59 7.13
C ARG A 48 16.70 22.93 6.68
N GLU A 49 15.88 23.96 6.60
CA GLU A 49 16.32 25.32 6.25
C GLU A 49 17.25 25.94 7.30
N GLN A 50 17.16 25.51 8.57
CA GLN A 50 18.03 25.99 9.65
C GLN A 50 19.46 25.43 9.58
N GLY A 51 19.73 24.44 8.72
CA GLY A 51 21.05 23.80 8.59
C GLY A 51 21.54 23.16 9.89
N PRO A 52 20.79 22.25 10.51
CA PRO A 52 21.19 21.59 11.74
C PRO A 52 22.40 20.69 11.51
N GLU A 53 23.25 20.58 12.52
CA GLU A 53 24.50 19.81 12.47
C GLU A 53 24.24 18.29 12.46
N GLU A 54 23.13 17.85 13.08
CA GLU A 54 22.67 16.47 13.07
C GLU A 54 21.70 16.23 11.91
N ASP A 55 21.97 15.19 11.12
CA ASP A 55 21.04 14.71 10.09
C ASP A 55 19.95 13.86 10.76
N PRO A 56 18.70 14.33 10.83
CA PRO A 56 17.59 13.59 11.44
C PRO A 56 17.17 12.35 10.64
N THR A 57 17.76 12.13 9.45
CA THR A 57 17.62 10.87 8.69
C THR A 57 18.68 9.83 9.05
N GLU A 58 19.72 10.21 9.81
CA GLU A 58 20.63 9.25 10.43
C GLU A 58 19.93 8.58 11.60
N ILE A 59 19.39 7.39 11.32
CA ILE A 59 18.74 6.55 12.31
C ILE A 59 19.80 5.58 12.86
N PRO A 60 20.05 5.53 14.18
CA PRO A 60 20.94 4.54 14.76
C PRO A 60 20.52 3.12 14.36
N GLU A 61 21.48 2.23 14.10
CA GLU A 61 21.19 0.84 13.68
C GLU A 61 20.27 0.10 14.65
N GLU A 62 20.23 0.54 15.91
CA GLU A 62 19.44 -0.05 16.98
C GLU A 62 18.02 0.53 17.11
N TYR A 63 17.68 1.59 16.37
CA TYR A 63 16.37 2.22 16.47
C TYR A 63 15.28 1.28 15.93
N GLY A 64 14.32 0.93 16.78
CA GLY A 64 13.25 0.00 16.44
C GLY A 64 13.63 -1.49 16.61
N ILE A 65 14.86 -1.80 17.06
CA ILE A 65 15.22 -3.15 17.50
C ILE A 65 14.63 -3.36 18.90
N ASP A 66 13.65 -4.26 19.00
CA ASP A 66 13.21 -4.80 20.29
C ASP A 66 14.08 -6.00 20.68
N TRP A 67 15.15 -5.73 21.46
CA TRP A 67 16.07 -6.76 21.96
C TRP A 67 15.38 -7.83 22.81
N ASN A 68 14.20 -7.53 23.37
CA ASN A 68 13.41 -8.46 24.18
C ASN A 68 12.18 -8.99 23.43
N GLY A 69 12.04 -8.63 22.15
CA GLY A 69 10.91 -9.00 21.32
C GLY A 69 10.97 -10.45 20.86
N PRO A 70 9.83 -11.01 20.41
CA PRO A 70 9.82 -12.29 19.73
C PRO A 70 10.77 -12.23 18.53
N HIS A 71 11.74 -13.13 18.47
CA HIS A 71 12.66 -13.19 17.35
C HIS A 71 11.86 -13.60 16.10
N SER A 72 11.82 -12.74 15.10
CA SER A 72 11.24 -13.04 13.80
C SER A 72 12.06 -14.16 13.14
N LEU A 73 11.49 -15.36 13.05
CA LEU A 73 12.09 -16.52 12.36
C LEU A 73 12.29 -16.27 10.85
N HIS A 74 11.64 -15.24 10.30
CA HIS A 74 11.73 -14.84 8.91
C HIS A 74 12.25 -13.40 8.85
N GLY A 75 13.44 -13.22 8.28
CA GLY A 75 14.11 -11.93 8.19
C GLY A 75 13.27 -10.92 7.42
N GLY A 76 12.74 -9.92 8.15
CA GLY A 76 12.39 -8.55 7.75
C GLY A 76 11.35 -8.32 6.65
N THR A 77 11.15 -9.26 5.73
CA THR A 77 10.40 -9.02 4.50
C THR A 77 9.18 -9.92 4.47
N VAL A 78 7.99 -9.32 4.48
CA VAL A 78 6.77 -10.03 4.15
C VAL A 78 6.82 -10.35 2.66
N SER A 79 7.19 -11.58 2.31
CA SER A 79 7.10 -12.06 0.93
C SER A 79 5.63 -12.26 0.60
N VAL A 80 5.06 -11.32 -0.17
CA VAL A 80 3.73 -11.50 -0.75
C VAL A 80 3.90 -12.46 -1.93
N PRO A 81 3.29 -13.67 -1.90
CA PRO A 81 3.41 -14.61 -3.00
C PRO A 81 2.85 -13.98 -4.28
N GLU A 82 3.61 -14.02 -5.36
CA GLU A 82 3.13 -13.59 -6.66
C GLU A 82 1.99 -14.53 -7.10
N VAL A 83 0.85 -13.95 -7.49
CA VAL A 83 -0.32 -14.74 -7.86
C VAL A 83 -0.11 -15.33 -9.25
N GLN A 84 0.33 -16.59 -9.29
CA GLN A 84 0.46 -17.32 -10.54
C GLN A 84 -0.92 -17.75 -11.03
N LEU A 85 -1.46 -17.12 -12.08
CA LEU A 85 -2.62 -17.68 -12.79
C LEU A 85 -2.25 -19.01 -13.47
N ALA A 86 -3.24 -19.75 -13.98
CA ALA A 86 -2.99 -21.00 -14.71
C ALA A 86 -2.14 -20.77 -15.98
N ARG A 87 -2.31 -19.59 -16.60
CA ARG A 87 -1.46 -19.02 -17.65
C ARG A 87 -1.50 -17.50 -17.54
N GLU A 88 -0.59 -16.84 -18.25
CA GLU A 88 -0.65 -15.40 -18.45
C GLU A 88 -1.87 -15.02 -19.31
N LEU A 89 -2.46 -13.87 -18.99
CA LEU A 89 -3.56 -13.27 -19.74
C LEU A 89 -2.99 -12.43 -20.88
N SER A 90 -3.63 -12.46 -22.05
CA SER A 90 -3.30 -11.54 -23.14
C SER A 90 -3.78 -10.12 -22.80
N ASP A 91 -3.23 -9.11 -23.49
CA ASP A 91 -3.65 -7.71 -23.32
C ASP A 91 -5.14 -7.52 -23.60
N GLU A 92 -5.69 -8.27 -24.56
CA GLU A 92 -7.11 -8.28 -24.91
C GLU A 92 -7.96 -8.83 -23.74
N GLU A 93 -7.52 -9.90 -23.10
CA GLU A 93 -8.20 -10.49 -21.94
C GLU A 93 -8.15 -9.56 -20.72
N VAL A 94 -7.02 -8.88 -20.50
CA VAL A 94 -6.88 -7.88 -19.44
C VAL A 94 -7.79 -6.68 -19.67
N ALA A 95 -8.02 -6.28 -20.93
CA ALA A 95 -8.89 -5.17 -21.28
C ALA A 95 -10.37 -5.45 -21.03
N ILE A 96 -10.79 -6.72 -21.01
CA ILE A 96 -12.17 -7.13 -20.71
C ILE A 96 -12.43 -7.12 -19.19
N LEU A 97 -11.39 -7.20 -18.37
CA LEU A 97 -11.55 -7.20 -16.92
C LEU A 97 -12.01 -5.83 -16.41
N PRO A 98 -12.84 -5.78 -15.34
CA PRO A 98 -13.21 -4.54 -14.68
C PRO A 98 -12.00 -3.67 -14.34
N ALA A 99 -12.16 -2.36 -14.51
CA ALA A 99 -11.11 -1.39 -14.24
C ALA A 99 -10.77 -1.35 -12.73
N PRO A 100 -9.47 -1.37 -12.37
CA PRO A 100 -9.06 -1.18 -10.99
C PRO A 100 -9.26 0.28 -10.53
N GLY A 101 -9.36 0.51 -9.22
CA GLY A 101 -9.46 1.86 -8.65
C GLY A 101 -10.88 2.40 -8.48
N VAL A 102 -11.87 1.52 -8.29
CA VAL A 102 -13.25 1.87 -7.96
C VAL A 102 -13.43 2.25 -6.50
N SER A 103 -14.59 2.79 -6.13
CA SER A 103 -14.95 3.05 -4.73
C SER A 103 -14.96 1.78 -3.88
N VAL A 104 -14.70 1.91 -2.57
CA VAL A 104 -14.80 0.78 -1.62
C VAL A 104 -16.19 0.13 -1.64
N THR A 105 -17.24 0.91 -1.88
CA THR A 105 -18.62 0.41 -1.96
C THR A 105 -18.85 -0.52 -3.17
N ASP A 106 -18.12 -0.30 -4.26
CA ASP A 106 -18.22 -1.13 -5.47
C ASP A 106 -17.23 -2.30 -5.50
N ALA A 107 -16.23 -2.30 -4.61
CA ALA A 107 -15.11 -3.23 -4.64
C ALA A 107 -15.55 -4.70 -4.60
N LEU A 108 -16.53 -5.05 -3.75
CA LEU A 108 -17.03 -6.42 -3.65
C LEU A 108 -17.72 -6.88 -4.93
N ARG A 109 -18.52 -6.00 -5.55
CA ARG A 109 -19.22 -6.30 -6.80
C ARG A 109 -18.21 -6.54 -7.92
N LEU A 110 -17.22 -5.66 -8.07
CA LEU A 110 -16.17 -5.80 -9.07
C LEU A 110 -15.30 -7.03 -8.84
N TYR A 111 -15.02 -7.37 -7.59
CA TYR A 111 -14.30 -8.59 -7.26
C TYR A 111 -15.04 -9.83 -7.79
N VAL A 112 -16.34 -9.95 -7.52
CA VAL A 112 -17.16 -11.08 -8.00
C VAL A 112 -17.18 -11.10 -9.53
N GLU A 113 -17.43 -9.96 -10.17
CA GLU A 113 -17.43 -9.83 -11.63
C GLU A 113 -16.09 -10.24 -12.25
N THR A 114 -14.97 -9.83 -11.63
CA THR A 114 -13.62 -10.20 -12.08
C THR A 114 -13.41 -11.71 -11.98
N VAL A 115 -13.85 -12.35 -10.89
CA VAL A 115 -13.75 -13.81 -10.73
C VAL A 115 -14.55 -14.53 -11.81
N GLU A 116 -15.78 -14.07 -12.10
CA GLU A 116 -16.64 -14.66 -13.14
C GLU A 116 -16.05 -14.54 -14.54
N VAL A 117 -15.46 -13.39 -14.88
CA VAL A 117 -14.79 -13.20 -16.17
C VAL A 117 -13.55 -14.10 -16.26
N LEU A 118 -12.76 -14.17 -15.19
CA LEU A 118 -11.57 -15.03 -15.14
C LEU A 118 -11.91 -16.52 -15.25
N SER A 119 -13.01 -16.99 -14.64
CA SER A 119 -13.42 -18.39 -14.81
C SER A 119 -13.81 -18.68 -16.26
N ARG A 120 -14.49 -17.75 -16.95
CA ARG A 120 -14.86 -17.94 -18.36
C ARG A 120 -13.67 -17.96 -19.32
N ILE A 121 -12.58 -17.27 -19.00
CA ILE A 121 -11.39 -17.15 -19.85
C ILE A 121 -10.35 -18.24 -19.57
N LEU A 122 -10.34 -18.78 -18.34
CA LEU A 122 -9.35 -19.74 -17.86
C LEU A 122 -9.86 -21.18 -17.72
N ASP A 123 -11.17 -21.42 -17.88
CA ASP A 123 -11.75 -22.75 -18.16
C ASP A 123 -11.46 -23.15 -19.62
#